data_AF-A0A7J9JPA8-F1
#
_entry.id   AF-A0A7J9JPA8-F1
#
_cell.length_a   1.000
_cell.length_b   1.000
_cell.length_c   1.000
_cell.angle_alpha   90.00
_cell.angle_beta   90.00
_cell.angle_gamma   90.00
#
_symmetry.space_group_name_H-M   'P 1'
#
loop_
_entity.id
_entity.type
_entity.pdbx_description
1 polymer ?
#
loop_
_entity_poly.entity_id
_entity_poly.type
_entity_poly.pdbx_seq_one_letter_code
_entity_poly.pdbx_strand_id
1 'polypeptide(L)'
;MFGAQASFKLSWWCKGENGDQHKHDIVSFEKGNITTAERSSKQISLKWESDPQTVLILTKPNSVSVRILCAQMVRWLKEKKKKNIYVEPRVRAELLTESSDFNYVQTWKDGK
;
A
#
# COMPACT_ATOMS: atom_id res chain seq x y z
N MET A 1 -28.21 -7.07 29.83
CA MET A 1 -26.80 -7.49 29.73
C MET A 1 -26.00 -6.29 29.20
N PHE A 2 -25.19 -5.66 30.05
CA PHE A 2 -24.34 -4.53 29.65
C PHE A 2 -23.02 -5.10 29.12
N GLY A 3 -22.71 -4.88 27.84
CA GLY A 3 -21.44 -5.30 27.25
C GLY A 3 -20.31 -4.39 27.74
N ALA A 4 -19.28 -4.97 28.34
CA ALA A 4 -18.12 -4.21 28.82
C ALA A 4 -17.29 -3.69 27.65
N GLN A 5 -17.13 -2.36 27.56
CA GLN A 5 -16.22 -1.71 26.63
C GLN A 5 -14.79 -1.80 27.18
N ALA A 6 -13.96 -2.64 26.57
CA ALA A 6 -12.55 -2.72 26.93
C ALA A 6 -11.80 -1.50 26.38
N SER A 7 -11.14 -0.74 27.27
CA SER A 7 -10.21 0.30 26.86
C SER A 7 -8.86 -0.35 26.56
N PHE A 8 -8.31 -0.09 25.37
CA PHE A 8 -6.92 -0.43 25.07
C PHE A 8 -6.16 0.86 24.77
N LYS A 9 -4.94 0.94 25.30
CA LYS A 9 -4.01 2.05 25.06
C LYS A 9 -2.84 1.49 24.28
N LEU A 10 -2.73 1.87 23.01
CA LEU A 10 -1.55 1.57 22.19
C LEU A 10 -0.40 2.44 22.68
N SER A 11 0.54 1.84 23.41
CA SER A 11 1.80 2.49 23.75
C SER A 11 2.86 2.11 22.73
N TRP A 12 3.37 3.11 21.99
CA TRP A 12 4.46 2.93 21.04
C TRP A 12 5.79 3.06 21.77
N TRP A 13 6.56 1.97 21.87
CA TRP A 13 7.87 1.98 22.53
C TRP A 13 8.94 2.25 21.47
N CYS A 14 9.52 3.45 21.47
CA CYS A 14 10.77 3.74 20.75
C CYS A 14 11.93 3.73 21.75
N LYS A 15 12.80 2.73 21.64
CA LYS A 15 14.06 2.67 22.41
C LYS A 15 15.17 3.19 21.49
N GLY A 16 15.71 4.37 21.81
CA GLY A 16 16.89 4.94 21.12
C GLY A 16 16.64 6.36 20.62
N GLU A 17 17.41 7.29 21.19
CA GLU A 17 17.51 8.69 20.80
C GLU A 17 17.95 8.84 19.33
N ASN A 18 17.44 9.88 18.65
CA ASN A 18 17.68 10.27 17.25
C ASN A 18 16.95 9.46 16.15
N GLY A 19 15.67 9.16 16.35
CA GLY A 19 14.77 8.88 15.23
C GLY A 19 14.21 10.19 14.68
N ASP A 20 14.73 10.67 13.54
CA ASP A 20 14.09 11.72 12.75
C ASP A 20 12.58 11.46 12.69
N GLN A 21 11.79 12.36 13.26
CA GLN A 21 10.33 12.31 13.25
C GLN A 21 9.81 12.60 11.83
N HIS A 22 10.07 11.68 10.91
CA HIS A 22 9.23 11.54 9.73
C HIS A 22 7.90 10.96 10.23
N LYS A 23 6.96 11.87 10.53
CA LYS A 23 5.55 11.60 10.84
C LYS A 23 4.83 11.00 9.62
N HIS A 24 5.28 9.83 9.18
CA HIS A 24 4.63 8.96 8.19
C HIS A 24 4.38 7.65 8.97
N ASP A 25 3.20 7.08 9.17
CA ASP A 25 1.90 7.20 8.54
C ASP A 25 0.86 6.77 9.58
N ILE A 26 0.31 7.72 10.35
CA ILE A 26 -1.03 7.51 10.90
C ILE A 26 -1.93 8.32 9.99
N VAL A 27 -2.41 7.68 8.92
CA VAL A 27 -3.43 8.28 8.07
C VAL A 27 -4.70 8.34 8.90
N SER A 28 -4.99 9.52 9.45
CA SER A 28 -6.30 9.81 10.03
C SER A 28 -7.34 9.60 8.92
N PHE A 29 -8.23 8.62 9.11
CA PHE A 29 -9.35 8.32 8.19
C PHE A 29 -10.33 9.50 8.03
N GLU A 30 -10.19 10.55 8.84
CA GLU A 30 -11.01 11.76 8.80
C GLU A 30 -10.77 12.63 7.57
N LYS A 31 -9.64 12.42 6.85
CA LYS A 31 -9.32 13.21 5.65
C LYS A 31 -8.77 12.31 4.55
N GLY A 32 -9.61 11.94 3.61
CA GLY A 32 -9.25 11.10 2.46
C GLY A 32 -10.49 10.54 1.75
N ASN A 33 -10.25 9.68 0.76
CA ASN A 33 -11.31 9.01 -0.01
C ASN A 33 -11.71 7.64 0.59
N ILE A 34 -11.28 7.37 1.83
CA ILE A 34 -11.56 6.12 2.54
C ILE A 34 -12.34 6.46 3.79
N THR A 35 -13.50 5.82 3.97
CA THR A 35 -14.31 5.91 5.18
C THR A 35 -14.40 4.55 5.86
N THR A 36 -14.78 4.55 7.14
CA THR A 36 -15.08 3.33 7.88
C THR A 36 -16.52 2.95 7.62
N ALA A 37 -16.75 1.87 6.89
CA ALA A 37 -18.10 1.37 6.62
C ALA A 37 -18.72 0.72 7.86
N GLU A 38 -17.92 -0.05 8.59
CA GLU A 38 -18.36 -0.74 9.81
C GLU A 38 -17.16 -0.95 10.73
N ARG A 39 -17.39 -0.81 12.04
CA ARG A 39 -16.39 -1.05 13.07
C ARG A 39 -16.94 -2.04 14.08
N SER A 40 -16.27 -3.17 14.23
CA SER A 40 -16.47 -4.10 15.35
C SER A 40 -15.28 -4.02 16.31
N SER A 41 -15.35 -4.77 17.41
CA SER A 41 -14.22 -4.91 18.34
C SER A 41 -13.04 -5.69 17.75
N LYS A 42 -13.22 -6.43 16.64
CA LYS A 42 -12.20 -7.30 16.05
C LYS A 42 -11.75 -6.89 14.64
N GLN A 43 -12.58 -6.11 13.94
CA GLN A 43 -12.37 -5.78 12.54
C GLN A 43 -12.92 -4.39 12.20
N ILE A 44 -12.25 -3.73 11.25
CA ILE A 44 -12.68 -2.48 10.66
C ILE A 44 -12.83 -2.71 9.16
N SER A 45 -13.99 -2.36 8.61
CA SER A 45 -14.27 -2.41 7.18
C SER A 45 -14.01 -1.04 6.57
N LEU A 46 -13.13 -0.99 5.57
CA LEU A 46 -12.82 0.24 4.84
C LEU A 46 -13.61 0.28 3.54
N LYS A 47 -14.22 1.44 3.26
CA LYS A 47 -14.90 1.72 2.01
C LYS A 47 -14.22 2.88 1.32
N TRP A 48 -14.02 2.74 0.01
CA TRP A 48 -13.63 3.85 -0.84
C TRP A 48 -14.88 4.61 -1.27
N GLU A 49 -14.90 5.94 -1.10
CA GLU A 49 -16.04 6.76 -1.56
C GLU A 49 -16.03 6.94 -3.08
N SER A 50 -14.88 6.75 -3.71
CA SER A 50 -14.73 6.64 -5.15
C SER A 50 -13.66 5.60 -5.48
N ASP A 51 -13.75 5.00 -6.67
CA ASP A 51 -12.83 3.95 -7.07
C ASP A 51 -11.36 4.40 -6.98
N PRO A 52 -10.49 3.67 -6.27
CA PRO A 52 -9.09 4.03 -6.15
C PRO A 52 -8.42 3.96 -7.52
N GLN A 53 -7.69 4.99 -7.93
CA GLN A 53 -7.10 5.07 -9.27
C GLN A 53 -5.64 4.62 -9.33
N THR A 54 -4.91 4.75 -8.22
CA THR A 54 -3.47 4.53 -8.17
C THR A 54 -3.11 3.45 -7.16
N VAL A 55 -2.19 2.57 -7.54
CA VAL A 55 -1.68 1.48 -6.70
C VAL A 55 -0.16 1.59 -6.62
N LEU A 56 0.37 1.55 -5.40
CA LEU A 56 1.80 1.42 -5.13
C LEU A 56 2.12 -0.02 -4.75
N ILE A 57 3.09 -0.64 -5.42
CA ILE A 57 3.53 -2.02 -5.13
C ILE A 57 4.95 -2.00 -4.60
N LEU A 58 5.11 -2.48 -3.37
CA LEU A 58 6.40 -2.74 -2.73
C LEU A 58 6.57 -4.25 -2.61
N THR A 59 7.75 -4.77 -2.95
CA THR A 59 7.96 -6.22 -2.97
C THR A 59 9.16 -6.64 -2.14
N LYS A 60 9.06 -7.83 -1.53
CA LYS A 60 10.20 -8.45 -0.87
C LYS A 60 11.33 -8.66 -1.88
N PRO A 61 12.56 -8.17 -1.62
CA PRO A 61 13.68 -8.37 -2.53
C PRO A 61 14.14 -9.83 -2.58
N ASN A 62 14.86 -10.17 -3.64
CA ASN A 62 15.56 -11.45 -3.81
C ASN A 62 14.66 -12.70 -3.72
N SER A 63 13.38 -12.58 -4.04
CA SER A 63 12.45 -13.70 -4.10
C SER A 63 11.88 -13.85 -5.51
N VAL A 64 12.26 -14.93 -6.19
CA VAL A 64 11.78 -15.24 -7.55
C VAL A 64 10.27 -15.39 -7.58
N SER A 65 9.68 -16.10 -6.61
CA SER A 65 8.23 -16.28 -6.52
C SER A 65 7.49 -14.96 -6.38
N VAL A 66 8.02 -14.02 -5.59
CA VAL A 66 7.42 -12.69 -5.42
C VAL A 66 7.56 -11.87 -6.71
N ARG A 67 8.67 -11.97 -7.43
CA ARG A 67 8.86 -11.30 -8.73
C ARG A 67 7.84 -11.76 -9.77
N ILE A 68 7.66 -13.08 -9.91
CA ILE A 68 6.68 -13.67 -10.83
C ILE A 68 5.27 -13.19 -10.46
N LEU A 69 4.91 -13.25 -9.17
CA LEU A 69 3.61 -12.78 -8.69
C LEU A 69 3.41 -11.28 -8.96
N CYS A 70 4.44 -10.46 -8.74
CA CYS A 70 4.41 -9.03 -9.02
C CYS A 70 4.13 -8.76 -10.49
N ALA A 71 4.82 -9.43 -11.42
CA ALA A 71 4.59 -9.28 -12.86
C ALA A 71 3.14 -9.62 -13.25
N GLN A 72 2.61 -10.73 -12.72
CA GLN A 72 1.21 -11.14 -12.94
C GLN A 72 0.21 -10.10 -12.40
N MET A 73 0.43 -9.61 -11.18
CA MET A 73 -0.42 -8.58 -10.57
C MET A 73 -0.41 -7.27 -11.38
N VAL A 74 0.77 -6.84 -11.84
CA VAL A 74 0.93 -5.62 -12.64
C VAL A 74 0.21 -5.73 -13.98
N ARG A 75 0.30 -6.88 -14.68
CA ARG A 75 -0.46 -7.13 -15.91
C ARG A 75 -1.97 -7.09 -15.65
N TRP A 76 -2.42 -7.79 -14.61
CA TRP A 76 -3.84 -7.82 -14.26
C TRP A 76 -4.41 -6.45 -13.88
N LEU A 77 -3.69 -5.66 -13.08
CA LEU A 77 -4.08 -4.30 -12.71
C LEU A 77 -4.19 -3.38 -13.93
N LYS A 78 -3.27 -3.53 -14.90
CA LYS A 78 -3.29 -2.75 -16.13
C LYS A 78 -4.46 -3.15 -17.03
N GLU A 79 -4.58 -4.43 -17.35
CA GLU A 79 -5.53 -4.93 -18.35
C GLU A 79 -6.98 -4.95 -17.85
N LYS A 80 -7.18 -5.40 -16.61
CA LYS A 80 -8.53 -5.64 -16.06
C LYS A 80 -9.04 -4.46 -15.24
N LYS A 81 -8.15 -3.74 -14.57
CA LYS A 81 -8.55 -2.66 -13.64
C LYS A 81 -8.21 -1.26 -14.16
N LYS A 82 -7.39 -1.14 -15.22
CA LYS A 82 -6.97 0.13 -15.83
C LYS A 82 -6.46 1.15 -14.81
N LYS A 83 -5.68 0.69 -13.83
CA LYS A 83 -5.14 1.53 -12.74
C LYS A 83 -3.79 2.15 -13.11
N ASN A 84 -3.45 3.25 -12.45
CA ASN A 84 -2.11 3.83 -12.44
C ASN A 84 -1.23 3.01 -11.50
N ILE A 85 -0.09 2.55 -11.98
CA ILE A 85 0.74 1.59 -11.26
C ILE A 85 2.10 2.23 -10.97
N TYR A 86 2.38 2.37 -9.69
CA TYR A 86 3.69 2.75 -9.17
C TYR A 86 4.35 1.55 -8.51
N VAL A 87 5.65 1.39 -8.73
CA VAL A 87 6.46 0.36 -8.09
C VAL A 87 7.77 0.95 -7.60
N GLU A 88 8.50 0.18 -6.79
CA GLU A 88 9.85 0.56 -6.41
C GLU A 88 10.79 0.63 -7.61
N PRO A 89 11.76 1.57 -7.65
CA PRO A 89 12.72 1.68 -8.76
C PRO A 89 13.40 0.36 -9.14
N ARG A 90 13.77 -0.44 -8.13
CA ARG A 90 14.31 -1.79 -8.32
C ARG A 90 13.33 -2.71 -9.03
N VAL A 91 12.08 -2.73 -8.58
CA VAL A 91 11.01 -3.56 -9.16
C VAL A 91 10.74 -3.17 -10.61
N ARG A 92 10.74 -1.87 -10.93
CA ARG A 92 10.59 -1.41 -12.32
C ARG A 92 11.71 -1.95 -13.22
N ALA A 93 12.96 -1.88 -12.76
CA ALA A 93 14.09 -2.43 -13.51
C ALA A 93 13.95 -3.95 -13.74
N GLU A 94 13.52 -4.69 -12.71
CA GLU A 94 13.27 -6.13 -12.81
C GLU A 94 12.15 -6.47 -13.81
N LEU A 95 11.06 -5.71 -13.82
CA LEU A 95 9.95 -5.89 -14.76
C LEU A 95 10.37 -5.57 -16.19
N LEU A 96 11.08 -4.47 -16.41
CA LEU A 96 11.56 -4.08 -17.75
C LEU A 96 12.61 -5.05 -18.31
N THR A 97 13.35 -5.74 -17.45
CA THR A 97 14.26 -6.83 -17.85
C THR A 97 13.47 -8.06 -18.31
N GLU A 98 12.28 -8.31 -17.75
CA GLU A 98 11.42 -9.43 -18.16
C GLU A 98 10.69 -9.13 -19.48
N SER A 99 10.13 -7.93 -19.64
CA SER A 99 9.47 -7.51 -20.88
C SER A 99 9.39 -5.98 -20.99
N SER A 100 9.55 -5.47 -22.22
CA SER A 100 9.30 -4.07 -22.57
C SER A 100 7.84 -3.65 -22.39
N ASP A 101 6.90 -4.59 -22.27
CA ASP A 101 5.48 -4.29 -22.08
C ASP A 101 5.22 -3.52 -20.79
N PHE A 102 6.12 -3.62 -19.80
CA PHE A 102 6.01 -2.93 -18.51
C PHE A 102 6.42 -1.45 -18.54
N ASN A 103 6.67 -0.86 -19.71
CA ASN A 103 7.04 0.56 -19.86
C ASN A 103 6.02 1.55 -19.27
N TYR A 104 4.76 1.14 -19.10
CA TYR A 104 3.72 1.97 -18.48
C TYR A 104 3.84 2.10 -16.95
N VAL A 105 4.70 1.29 -16.31
CA VAL A 105 4.87 1.29 -14.86
C VAL A 105 5.77 2.46 -14.45
N GLN A 106 5.33 3.20 -13.44
CA GLN A 106 6.03 4.37 -12.92
C GLN A 106 6.69 4.06 -11.56
N THR A 107 7.60 4.92 -11.14
CA THR A 107 8.23 4.91 -9.82
C THR A 107 8.07 6.28 -9.19
N TRP A 108 8.14 6.35 -7.86
CA TRP A 108 8.11 7.65 -7.16
C TRP A 108 9.33 8.53 -7.44
N LYS A 109 10.37 8.00 -8.10
CA LYS A 109 11.55 8.77 -8.54
C LYS A 109 11.38 9.36 -9.94
N ASP A 110 10.34 8.97 -10.68
CA ASP A 110 10.07 9.55 -12.01
C ASP A 110 9.44 10.96 -11.90
N GLY A 111 9.07 11.39 -10.69
CA GLY A 111 8.70 12.77 -10.36
C GLY A 111 9.93 13.58 -9.93
N LYS A 112 10.15 14.71 -10.60
CA LYS A 112 11.02 15.80 -10.10
C LYS A 112 10.43 16.44 -8.85
#